data_AF-A0A3M0ELR8-F1
#
_entry.id   AF-A0A3M0ELR8-F1
#
_cell.length_a   1.000
_cell.length_b   1.000
_cell.length_c   1.000
_cell.angle_alpha   90.00
_cell.angle_beta   90.00
_cell.angle_gamma   90.00
#
_symmetry.space_group_name_H-M   'P 1'
#
loop_
_entity.id
_entity.type
_entity.pdbx_description
1 polymer ?
#
loop_
_entity_poly.entity_id
_entity_poly.type
_entity_poly.pdbx_seq_one_letter_code
_entity_poly.pdbx_strand_id
1 'polypeptide(L)'
;MPLHLTKVAFGAESVDHLAERLRLRGEEGPVFLTTRYLPKRHEEVAGQGSMFWILKHQLIARSPILGFGEADEGRVAIHIDPKLVLVQARPKRAHQGWRYLEGADAPLDLGGDATGLDVMPPALMTKLAELALI
;
A
#
# COMPACT_ATOMS: atom_id res chain seq x y z
N MET A 1 -7.51 5.72 15.06
CA MET A 1 -7.24 4.91 13.84
C MET A 1 -5.73 4.74 13.73
N PRO A 2 -5.23 3.59 13.28
CA PRO A 2 -3.78 3.34 13.22
C PRO A 2 -3.06 4.35 12.30
N LEU A 3 -1.77 4.57 12.56
CA LEU A 3 -0.91 5.39 11.70
C LEU A 3 -0.42 4.55 10.53
N HIS A 4 -0.34 5.15 9.34
CA HIS A 4 0.07 4.47 8.12
C HIS A 4 1.26 5.17 7.47
N LEU A 5 1.83 4.52 6.46
CA LEU A 5 2.87 5.08 5.59
C LEU A 5 2.37 5.15 4.16
N THR A 6 2.89 6.08 3.38
CA THR A 6 2.69 6.15 1.92
C THR A 6 4.02 6.04 1.21
N LYS A 7 4.03 5.36 0.06
CA LYS A 7 5.21 5.23 -0.78
C LYS A 7 4.81 5.11 -2.25
N VAL A 8 5.61 5.69 -3.14
CA VAL A 8 5.44 5.48 -4.58
C VAL A 8 5.78 4.03 -4.94
N ALA A 9 4.89 3.37 -5.67
CA ALA A 9 5.11 2.06 -6.27
C ALA A 9 6.08 2.17 -7.45
N PHE A 10 7.33 2.56 -7.18
CA PHE A 10 8.32 2.84 -8.21
C PHE A 10 8.54 1.64 -9.12
N GLY A 11 8.61 1.89 -10.43
CA GLY A 11 8.75 0.87 -11.46
C GLY A 11 7.55 -0.06 -11.66
N ALA A 12 6.43 0.14 -10.95
CA ALA A 12 5.18 -0.53 -11.28
C ALA A 12 4.41 0.30 -12.32
N GLU A 13 3.84 -0.39 -13.31
CA GLU A 13 3.10 0.24 -14.42
C GLU A 13 1.58 0.20 -14.21
N SER A 14 1.12 -0.83 -13.49
CA SER A 14 -0.26 -1.09 -13.10
C SER A 14 -0.31 -1.64 -11.67
N VAL A 15 -1.52 -1.74 -11.13
CA VAL A 15 -1.76 -2.37 -9.83
C VAL A 15 -1.45 -3.87 -9.89
N ASP A 16 -1.81 -4.54 -10.99
CA ASP A 16 -1.52 -5.96 -11.19
C ASP A 16 -0.02 -6.25 -11.28
N HIS A 17 0.74 -5.39 -11.98
CA HIS A 17 2.19 -5.51 -12.02
C HIS A 17 2.80 -5.35 -10.61
N LEU A 18 2.30 -4.42 -9.80
CA LEU A 18 2.73 -4.29 -8.40
C LEU A 18 2.37 -5.53 -7.58
N ALA A 19 1.16 -6.06 -7.72
CA ALA A 19 0.67 -7.22 -7.00
C ALA A 19 1.51 -8.46 -7.33
N GLU A 20 1.76 -8.72 -8.62
CA GLU A 20 2.58 -9.85 -9.07
C GLU A 20 4.02 -9.72 -8.57
N ARG A 21 4.60 -8.52 -8.64
CA ARG A 21 5.96 -8.28 -8.14
C ARG A 21 6.08 -8.55 -6.64
N LEU A 22 5.09 -8.15 -5.83
CA LEU A 22 5.11 -8.43 -4.39
C LEU A 22 4.85 -9.91 -4.10
N ARG A 23 3.96 -10.55 -4.87
CA ARG A 23 3.67 -11.99 -4.77
C ARG A 23 4.93 -12.82 -5.00
N LEU A 24 5.62 -12.61 -6.13
CA LEU A 24 6.86 -13.31 -6.48
C LEU A 24 7.94 -13.11 -5.40
N ARG A 25 8.12 -11.87 -4.91
CA ARG A 25 9.05 -11.61 -3.79
C ARG A 25 8.65 -12.34 -2.51
N GLY A 26 7.36 -12.50 -2.27
CA GLY A 26 6.82 -13.25 -1.14
C GLY A 26 7.08 -14.76 -1.21
N GLU A 27 7.18 -15.31 -2.42
CA GLU A 27 7.57 -16.71 -2.65
C GLU A 27 9.04 -16.95 -2.35
N GLU A 28 9.90 -15.94 -2.57
CA GLU A 28 11.33 -15.99 -2.26
C GLU A 28 11.64 -15.78 -0.77
N GLY A 29 10.70 -15.17 -0.02
CA GLY A 29 10.84 -14.94 1.42
C GLY A 29 10.10 -13.70 1.93
N PRO A 30 10.41 -13.24 3.15
CA PRO A 30 9.77 -12.06 3.73
C PRO A 30 9.97 -10.81 2.87
N VAL A 31 8.87 -10.12 2.55
CA VAL A 31 8.93 -8.88 1.77
C VAL A 31 9.17 -7.69 2.68
N PHE A 32 10.17 -6.89 2.33
CA PHE A 32 10.46 -5.65 3.03
C PHE A 32 10.94 -4.55 2.08
N LEU A 33 10.82 -3.33 2.58
CA LEU A 33 11.41 -2.12 2.02
C LEU A 33 12.53 -1.66 2.93
N THR A 34 13.59 -1.05 2.39
CA THR A 34 14.66 -0.51 3.21
C THR A 34 14.52 1.00 3.42
N THR A 35 14.79 1.45 4.64
CA THR A 35 14.91 2.86 5.01
C THR A 35 16.23 3.09 5.74
N ARG A 36 16.78 4.30 5.66
CA ARG A 36 18.08 4.62 6.29
C ARG A 36 17.98 4.63 7.81
N TYR A 37 16.85 5.10 8.34
CA TYR A 37 16.60 5.21 9.78
C TYR A 37 15.22 4.66 10.11
N LEU A 38 15.10 4.12 11.32
CA LEU A 38 13.82 3.69 11.89
C LEU A 38 12.86 4.88 11.95
N PRO A 39 11.61 4.76 11.46
CA PRO A 39 10.62 5.83 11.60
C PRO A 39 10.41 6.21 13.06
N LYS A 40 10.41 7.51 13.37
CA LYS A 40 10.22 7.98 14.76
C LYS A 40 8.94 7.47 15.43
N ARG A 41 7.88 7.26 14.65
CA ARG A 41 6.55 6.79 15.11
C ARG A 41 6.32 5.33 14.72
N HIS A 42 7.37 4.52 14.65
CA HIS A 42 7.25 3.13 14.18
C HIS A 42 6.31 2.29 15.04
N GLU A 43 6.25 2.53 16.36
CA GLU A 43 5.39 1.79 17.29
C GLU A 43 3.90 1.98 16.99
N GLU A 44 3.51 3.16 16.48
CA GLU A 44 2.13 3.45 16.07
C GLU A 44 1.74 2.74 14.75
N VAL A 45 2.73 2.22 14.02
CA VAL A 45 2.58 1.61 12.69
C VAL A 45 2.81 0.10 12.74
N ALA A 46 3.73 -0.39 13.57
CA ALA A 46 4.14 -1.79 13.62
C ALA A 46 2.95 -2.70 13.98
N GLY A 47 2.62 -3.65 13.09
CA GLY A 47 1.54 -4.62 13.29
C GLY A 47 0.12 -4.04 13.23
N GLN A 48 -0.03 -2.73 13.04
CA GLN A 48 -1.31 -2.02 13.11
C GLN A 48 -1.59 -1.19 11.86
N GLY A 49 -0.52 -0.64 11.27
CA GLY A 49 -0.55 0.23 10.11
C GLY A 49 -0.44 -0.51 8.79
N SER A 50 -0.32 0.27 7.71
CA SER A 50 -0.15 -0.26 6.36
C SER A 50 0.71 0.68 5.53
N MET A 51 1.38 0.12 4.54
CA MET A 51 2.04 0.85 3.47
C MET A 51 1.02 1.08 2.35
N PHE A 52 0.62 2.31 2.12
CA PHE A 52 -0.23 2.70 1.02
C PHE A 52 0.59 3.08 -0.21
N TRP A 53 0.20 2.53 -1.35
CA TRP A 53 0.94 2.63 -2.60
C TRP A 53 0.40 3.75 -3.48
N ILE A 54 1.28 4.67 -3.83
CA ILE A 54 1.02 5.72 -4.80
C ILE A 54 1.43 5.23 -6.19
N LEU A 55 0.48 5.18 -7.11
CA LEU A 55 0.69 4.90 -8.53
C LEU A 55 -0.01 6.00 -9.33
N LYS A 56 0.65 6.56 -10.35
CA LYS A 56 0.09 7.64 -11.21
C LYS A 56 -0.61 8.75 -10.43
N HIS A 57 0.01 9.22 -9.34
CA HIS A 57 -0.52 10.26 -8.43
C HIS A 57 -1.81 9.90 -7.67
N GLN A 58 -2.07 8.61 -7.44
CA GLN A 58 -3.21 8.13 -6.65
C GLN A 58 -2.79 7.04 -5.66
N LEU A 59 -3.39 7.04 -4.46
CA LEU A 59 -3.40 5.89 -3.57
C LEU A 59 -4.33 4.85 -4.15
N ILE A 60 -3.81 3.67 -4.50
CA ILE A 60 -4.59 2.63 -5.19
C ILE A 60 -4.73 1.33 -4.39
N ALA A 61 -3.82 1.09 -3.46
CA ALA A 61 -3.82 -0.11 -2.64
C ALA A 61 -2.96 0.07 -1.39
N ARG A 62 -3.03 -0.90 -0.49
CA ARG A 62 -2.19 -0.99 0.69
C ARG A 62 -1.65 -2.41 0.91
N SER A 63 -0.53 -2.49 1.60
CA SER A 63 0.04 -3.72 2.16
C SER A 63 0.17 -3.53 3.67
N PRO A 64 -0.38 -4.42 4.51
CA PRO A 64 -0.16 -4.39 5.97
C PRO A 64 1.32 -4.29 6.32
N ILE A 65 1.67 -3.45 7.31
CA ILE A 65 3.02 -3.38 7.86
C ILE A 65 3.09 -4.34 9.04
N LEU A 66 3.91 -5.37 8.91
CA LEU A 66 4.04 -6.44 9.91
C LEU A 66 4.95 -6.01 11.06
N GLY A 67 5.97 -5.20 10.76
CA GLY A 67 6.92 -4.72 11.75
C GLY A 67 8.15 -4.08 11.12
N PHE A 68 9.13 -3.81 11.96
CA PHE A 68 10.42 -3.23 11.57
C PHE A 68 11.54 -4.16 12.05
N GLY A 69 12.60 -4.25 11.27
CA GLY A 69 13.74 -5.10 11.55
C GLY A 69 15.04 -4.54 10.98
N GLU A 70 16.10 -5.32 11.09
CA GLU A 70 17.39 -4.99 10.49
C GLU A 70 17.41 -5.37 9.01
N ALA A 71 18.10 -4.55 8.21
CA ALA A 71 18.45 -4.85 6.83
C ALA A 71 19.96 -4.68 6.64
N ASP A 72 20.46 -5.10 5.48
CA ASP A 72 21.89 -4.99 5.16
C ASP A 72 22.40 -3.54 5.23
N GLU A 73 23.71 -3.41 5.46
CA GLU A 73 24.43 -2.13 5.51
C GLU A 73 23.92 -1.14 6.58
N GLY A 74 23.43 -1.65 7.71
CA GLY A 74 22.93 -0.83 8.82
C GLY A 74 21.64 -0.09 8.50
N ARG A 75 20.87 -0.60 7.53
CA ARG A 75 19.56 -0.08 7.15
C ARG A 75 18.48 -0.75 7.99
N VAL A 76 17.27 -0.19 7.93
CA VAL A 76 16.09 -0.75 8.60
C VAL A 76 15.16 -1.34 7.55
N ALA A 77 14.70 -2.56 7.80
CA ALA A 77 13.64 -3.22 7.05
C ALA A 77 12.27 -2.78 7.57
N ILE A 78 11.38 -2.39 6.65
CA ILE A 78 9.94 -2.24 6.90
C ILE A 78 9.28 -3.48 6.31
N HIS A 79 8.94 -4.45 7.16
CA HIS A 79 8.32 -5.68 6.72
C HIS A 79 6.85 -5.46 6.38
N ILE A 80 6.45 -5.94 5.22
CA ILE A 80 5.08 -5.82 4.72
C ILE A 80 4.55 -7.20 4.33
N ASP A 81 3.24 -7.35 4.43
CA ASP A 81 2.56 -8.47 3.81
C ASP A 81 2.65 -8.34 2.27
N PRO A 82 3.06 -9.38 1.53
CA PRO A 82 3.11 -9.34 0.07
C PRO A 82 1.74 -9.16 -0.59
N LYS A 83 0.65 -9.51 0.11
CA LYS A 83 -0.70 -9.36 -0.40
C LYS A 83 -1.09 -7.89 -0.49
N LEU A 84 -1.53 -7.51 -1.68
CA LEU A 84 -2.04 -6.18 -1.96
C LEU A 84 -3.55 -6.12 -1.68
N VAL A 85 -4.00 -5.12 -0.93
CA VAL A 85 -5.42 -4.85 -0.67
C VAL A 85 -5.80 -3.57 -1.42
N LEU A 86 -6.73 -3.68 -2.37
CA LEU A 86 -7.22 -2.53 -3.12
C LEU A 86 -7.97 -1.56 -2.22
N VAL A 87 -7.81 -0.26 -2.46
CA VAL A 87 -8.52 0.79 -1.71
C VAL A 87 -9.27 1.70 -2.65
N GLN A 88 -10.25 2.43 -2.12
CA GLN A 88 -10.93 3.48 -2.86
C GLN A 88 -9.91 4.52 -3.33
N ALA A 89 -9.74 4.64 -4.65
CA ALA A 89 -8.67 5.46 -5.21
C ALA A 89 -8.79 6.92 -4.74
N ARG A 90 -7.70 7.47 -4.18
CA ARG A 90 -7.64 8.88 -3.75
C ARG A 90 -6.45 9.62 -4.35
N PRO A 91 -6.61 10.87 -4.82
CA PRO A 91 -5.50 11.67 -5.29
C PRO A 91 -4.41 11.83 -4.22
N LYS A 92 -3.16 11.56 -4.58
CA LYS A 92 -1.99 11.76 -3.73
C LYS A 92 -0.75 12.00 -4.58
N ARG A 93 -0.10 13.16 -4.39
CA ARG A 93 1.12 13.50 -5.13
C ARG A 93 2.24 12.49 -4.81
N ALA A 94 2.95 12.07 -5.85
CA ALA A 94 4.13 11.24 -5.74
C ALA A 94 5.22 11.98 -4.95
N HIS A 95 6.01 11.23 -4.21
CA HIS A 95 7.09 11.77 -3.40
C HIS A 95 8.22 10.77 -3.27
N GLN A 96 9.39 11.26 -2.89
CA GLN A 96 10.55 10.42 -2.64
C GLN A 96 10.50 9.85 -1.22
N GLY A 97 10.87 8.57 -1.09
CA GLY A 97 10.93 7.88 0.19
C GLY A 97 9.57 7.37 0.65
N TRP A 98 9.24 7.61 1.91
CA TRP A 98 7.95 7.31 2.53
C TRP A 98 7.50 8.50 3.37
N ARG A 99 6.19 8.63 3.61
CA ARG A 99 5.60 9.68 4.46
C ARG A 99 4.48 9.10 5.31
N TYR A 100 4.29 9.65 6.51
CA TYR A 100 3.13 9.31 7.33
C TYR A 100 1.81 9.64 6.62
N LEU A 101 0.82 8.84 6.92
CA LEU A 101 -0.57 9.00 6.53
C LEU A 101 -1.41 8.75 7.78
N GLU A 102 -2.06 9.80 8.26
CA GLU A 102 -2.93 9.71 9.43
C GLU A 102 -4.12 8.78 9.11
N GLY A 103 -4.58 8.01 10.09
CA GLY A 103 -5.64 7.03 9.88
C GLY A 103 -6.94 7.64 9.34
N ALA A 104 -7.25 8.88 9.70
CA ALA A 104 -8.42 9.60 9.19
C ALA A 104 -8.33 9.94 7.69
N ASP A 105 -7.12 10.01 7.14
CA ASP A 105 -6.86 10.30 5.72
C ASP A 105 -6.73 9.02 4.88
N ALA A 106 -6.64 7.84 5.52
CA ALA A 106 -6.47 6.57 4.86
C ALA A 106 -7.74 6.19 4.08
N PRO A 107 -7.64 5.90 2.76
CA PRO A 107 -8.79 5.40 2.01
C PRO A 107 -9.28 4.05 2.53
N LEU A 108 -10.59 3.82 2.43
CA LEU A 108 -11.22 2.55 2.76
C LEU A 108 -10.86 1.47 1.74
N ASP A 109 -10.87 0.20 2.16
CA ASP A 109 -10.68 -0.93 1.25
C ASP A 109 -11.82 -0.98 0.22
N LEU A 110 -11.48 -1.37 -1.02
CA LEU A 110 -12.45 -1.48 -2.11
C LEU A 110 -13.40 -2.69 -1.93
N GLY A 111 -13.14 -3.57 -0.95
CA GLY A 111 -13.79 -4.87 -0.80
C GLY A 111 -14.32 -5.26 0.60
N GLY A 112 -14.51 -4.33 1.54
CA GLY A 112 -15.22 -4.62 2.82
C GLY A 112 -15.84 -3.35 3.41
N ASP A 113 -17.07 -3.32 3.94
CA ASP A 113 -17.98 -4.38 4.40
C ASP A 113 -18.93 -4.97 3.33
N ALA A 114 -19.16 -6.28 3.43
CA ALA A 114 -20.13 -7.04 2.65
C ALA A 114 -21.59 -6.75 3.05
N THR A 115 -22.02 -5.49 2.91
CA THR A 115 -23.44 -5.07 2.94
C THR A 115 -23.82 -4.16 1.77
N GLY A 116 -22.88 -3.85 0.86
CA GLY A 116 -23.11 -2.96 -0.29
C GLY A 116 -22.85 -3.57 -1.67
N LEU A 117 -22.62 -4.89 -1.76
CA LEU A 117 -22.32 -5.58 -3.03
C LEU A 117 -23.52 -5.67 -3.99
N ASP A 118 -24.72 -5.24 -3.57
CA ASP A 118 -25.92 -5.25 -4.42
C ASP A 118 -26.23 -3.94 -5.15
N VAL A 119 -25.40 -2.90 -5.02
CA VAL A 119 -25.60 -1.67 -5.82
C VAL A 119 -24.27 -1.01 -6.17
N MET A 120 -23.49 -1.62 -7.08
CA MET A 120 -22.43 -0.87 -7.76
C MET A 120 -22.90 -0.43 -9.16
N PRO A 121 -23.12 0.88 -9.39
CA PRO A 121 -23.51 1.39 -10.70
C PRO A 121 -22.43 1.07 -11.74
N PRO A 122 -22.79 0.66 -12.96
CA PRO A 122 -21.86 0.33 -14.05
C PRO A 122 -20.79 1.40 -14.31
N ALA A 123 -21.11 2.68 -14.06
CA ALA A 123 -20.19 3.81 -14.23
C ALA A 123 -18.96 3.78 -13.29
N LEU A 124 -19.06 3.15 -12.12
CA LEU A 124 -17.93 2.95 -11.21
C LEU A 124 -17.02 1.81 -11.70
N MET A 125 -17.61 0.78 -12.32
CA MET A 125 -16.87 -0.29 -12.97
C MET A 125 -16.04 0.23 -14.16
N THR A 126 -16.59 1.18 -14.93
CA THR A 126 -15.88 1.83 -16.04
C THR A 126 -14.71 2.70 -15.57
N LYS A 127 -14.85 3.42 -14.45
CA LYS A 127 -13.72 4.20 -13.88
C LYS A 127 -12.64 3.32 -13.26
N LEU A 128 -13.00 2.14 -12.75
CA LEU A 128 -12.03 1.14 -12.29
C LEU A 128 -11.28 0.48 -13.45
N ALA A 129 -11.96 0.25 -14.59
CA ALA A 129 -11.32 -0.20 -15.83
C ALA A 129 -10.36 0.86 -16.42
N GLU A 130 -10.69 2.16 -16.31
CA GLU A 130 -9.83 3.27 -16.76
C GLU A 130 -8.55 3.44 -15.91
N LEU A 131 -8.49 2.86 -14.71
CA LEU A 131 -7.30 2.88 -13.83
C LEU A 131 -6.25 1.80 -14.19
N ALA A 132 -6.35 1.21 -15.38
CA ALA A 132 -5.52 0.14 -15.97
C ALA A 132 -5.81 -1.27 -15.43
N LEU A 133 -7.02 -1.75 -15.72
CA LEU A 133 -7.41 -3.17 -15.67
C LEU A 133 -7.56 -3.80 -17.07
N ILE A 134 -6.96 -3.20 -18.10
CA ILE A 134 -6.48 -3.83 -19.36
C ILE A 134 -5.25 -3.07 -19.83
#